data_AF-A0AAN6B6X6-F1
#
_entry.id   AF-A0AAN6B6X6-F1
#
_cell.length_a   1.000
_cell.length_b   1.000
_cell.length_c   1.000
_cell.angle_alpha   90.00
_cell.angle_beta   90.00
_cell.angle_gamma   90.00
#
_symmetry.space_group_name_H-M   'P 1'
#
loop_
_entity.id
_entity.type
_entity.pdbx_description
1 polymer ?
#
loop_
_entity_poly.entity_id
_entity_poly.type
_entity_poly.pdbx_seq_one_letter_code
_entity_poly.pdbx_strand_id
1 'polypeptide(L)'
;MKKFLKFGCLGIIAIFTILVIVMIVDISNDNPKEKDKPQETVTTTAKWEEKIKNVASSNKNPNEKFHEVSKYAQNYKPTKDEVKQFGDAIIKEYKDRNYIKDISTHEYMLTNIFKSQVVDRNTSEKPLKDFAFDFWQNSKYNYRAVENATSGTTVANEHQMDKALNMINK
;
A
#
# COMPACT_ATOMS: atom_id res chain seq x y z
N MET A 1 -35.92 21.28 -49.01
CA MET A 1 -35.40 22.66 -48.87
C MET A 1 -33.98 22.61 -48.32
N LYS A 2 -33.03 23.20 -49.07
CA LYS A 2 -31.71 23.79 -48.71
C LYS A 2 -31.01 23.24 -47.45
N LYS A 3 -30.02 22.34 -47.56
CA LYS A 3 -28.57 22.57 -47.78
C LYS A 3 -27.95 23.61 -46.83
N PHE A 4 -27.02 23.19 -45.97
CA PHE A 4 -25.73 23.87 -45.77
C PHE A 4 -24.65 22.89 -45.27
N LEU A 5 -23.75 22.55 -46.20
CA LEU A 5 -22.37 22.21 -45.94
C LEU A 5 -21.60 23.52 -45.71
N LYS A 6 -20.68 23.55 -44.74
CA LYS A 6 -19.49 24.43 -44.81
C LYS A 6 -18.25 23.66 -44.35
N PHE A 7 -17.33 23.53 -45.30
CA PHE A 7 -15.95 23.14 -45.14
C PHE A 7 -15.09 24.29 -44.59
N GLY A 8 -13.96 23.91 -44.00
CA GLY A 8 -12.79 24.73 -43.68
C GLY A 8 -11.94 23.93 -42.68
N CYS A 9 -11.06 23.00 -43.06
CA CYS A 9 -9.88 23.03 -43.92
C CYS A 9 -8.68 23.81 -43.30
N LEU A 10 -7.58 23.06 -43.15
CA LEU A 10 -6.16 23.45 -43.02
C LEU A 10 -5.57 23.81 -41.64
N GLY A 11 -4.45 23.13 -41.33
CA GLY A 11 -3.43 23.52 -40.34
C GLY A 11 -3.00 22.38 -39.40
N ILE A 12 -2.38 21.28 -39.86
CA ILE A 12 -0.93 21.02 -39.93
C ILE A 12 -0.19 21.18 -38.56
N ILE A 13 0.70 20.19 -38.26
CA ILE A 13 1.88 20.23 -37.33
C ILE A 13 1.55 19.92 -35.85
N ALA A 14 2.13 18.98 -35.10
CA ALA A 14 3.33 18.11 -35.16
C ALA A 14 3.05 16.85 -34.31
N ILE A 15 3.28 15.61 -34.77
CA ILE A 15 4.56 14.87 -34.69
C ILE A 15 5.41 15.24 -33.45
N PHE A 16 5.25 14.48 -32.37
CA PHE A 16 6.33 14.27 -31.40
C PHE A 16 6.73 12.79 -31.41
N THR A 17 7.35 12.41 -32.51
CA THR A 17 8.30 11.29 -32.54
C THR A 17 9.63 11.74 -31.93
N ILE A 18 10.18 10.88 -31.07
CA ILE A 18 11.62 10.72 -30.78
C ILE A 18 12.23 11.70 -29.77
N LEU A 19 12.56 11.15 -28.60
CA LEU A 19 13.87 11.39 -27.99
C LEU A 19 14.54 10.04 -27.74
N VAL A 20 15.23 9.60 -28.79
CA VAL A 20 16.35 8.67 -28.77
C VAL A 20 17.45 9.35 -27.94
N ILE A 21 17.75 8.80 -26.76
CA ILE A 21 19.03 9.06 -26.11
C ILE A 21 20.03 8.07 -26.68
N VAL A 22 20.62 8.54 -27.78
CA VAL A 22 21.99 8.36 -28.27
C VAL A 22 22.88 7.42 -27.43
N MET A 23 23.25 6.29 -28.06
CA MET A 23 24.52 5.61 -27.82
C MET A 23 25.69 6.53 -28.20
N ILE A 24 26.67 6.67 -27.30
CA ILE A 24 28.05 7.12 -27.59
C ILE A 24 28.96 5.97 -27.15
N VAL A 25 29.37 5.07 -28.06
CA VAL A 25 30.63 5.03 -28.85
C VAL A 25 31.79 4.31 -28.13
N ASP A 26 32.01 3.08 -28.61
CA ASP A 26 33.24 2.37 -29.01
C ASP A 26 34.49 2.13 -28.13
N ILE A 27 34.87 0.84 -28.17
CA ILE A 27 36.21 0.22 -28.38
C ILE A 27 37.12 -0.08 -27.17
N SER A 28 37.19 -1.39 -26.91
CA SER A 28 38.33 -2.24 -26.50
C SER A 28 38.96 -2.09 -25.11
N ASN A 29 38.68 -3.06 -24.24
CA ASN A 29 39.73 -3.91 -23.64
C ASN A 29 39.16 -5.18 -22.97
N ASP A 30 39.90 -6.29 -23.05
CA ASP A 30 39.60 -7.63 -22.51
C ASP A 30 39.37 -7.70 -20.98
N ASN A 31 38.25 -8.30 -20.54
CA ASN A 31 38.15 -9.40 -19.54
C ASN A 31 36.68 -9.68 -19.14
N PRO A 32 36.26 -10.94 -18.87
CA PRO A 32 34.87 -11.27 -18.57
C PRO A 32 34.63 -11.21 -17.05
N LYS A 33 33.81 -10.28 -16.57
CA LYS A 33 33.26 -10.36 -15.20
C LYS A 33 31.79 -9.95 -15.14
N GLU A 34 31.05 -10.90 -14.58
CA GLU A 34 29.73 -10.80 -13.95
C GLU A 34 28.56 -10.30 -14.78
N LYS A 35 27.73 -11.27 -15.19
CA LYS A 35 26.32 -11.08 -15.46
C LYS A 35 25.64 -10.58 -14.18
N ASP A 36 25.49 -9.27 -14.09
CA ASP A 36 24.58 -8.66 -13.12
C ASP A 36 23.15 -9.08 -13.49
N LYS A 37 22.54 -9.84 -12.59
CA LYS A 37 21.18 -10.34 -12.73
C LYS A 37 20.23 -9.18 -12.41
N PRO A 38 19.25 -8.83 -13.27
CA PRO A 38 18.31 -7.77 -12.96
C PRO A 38 17.58 -8.08 -11.65
N GLN A 39 17.71 -7.16 -10.70
CA GLN A 39 17.06 -7.16 -9.41
C GLN A 39 15.53 -7.11 -9.61
N GLU A 40 14.84 -8.22 -9.37
CA GLU A 40 13.37 -8.33 -9.36
C GLU A 40 12.77 -7.61 -8.13
N THR A 41 12.93 -6.30 -8.01
CA THR A 41 12.31 -5.52 -6.92
C THR A 41 11.01 -4.83 -7.33
N VAL A 42 10.58 -4.93 -8.59
CA VAL A 42 9.41 -4.19 -9.10
C VAL A 42 8.13 -5.05 -9.21
N THR A 43 8.22 -6.38 -9.10
CA THR A 43 7.09 -7.28 -9.44
C THR A 43 6.17 -7.63 -8.25
N THR A 44 6.57 -7.34 -7.02
CA THR A 44 5.80 -7.72 -5.80
C THR A 44 4.86 -6.60 -5.35
N THR A 45 5.29 -5.33 -5.43
CA THR A 45 4.54 -4.09 -5.13
C THR A 45 3.41 -3.78 -6.13
N ALA A 46 3.08 -4.71 -7.04
CA ALA A 46 1.90 -4.58 -7.89
C ALA A 46 0.78 -5.55 -7.47
N LYS A 47 1.11 -6.62 -6.74
CA LYS A 47 0.21 -7.77 -6.59
C LYS A 47 -0.73 -7.66 -5.40
N TRP A 48 -0.27 -7.11 -4.27
CA TRP A 48 -1.12 -7.00 -3.09
C TRP A 48 -2.07 -5.80 -3.21
N GLU A 49 -1.62 -4.69 -3.81
CA GLU A 49 -2.42 -3.50 -4.06
C GLU A 49 -3.63 -3.83 -4.94
N GLU A 50 -3.40 -4.53 -6.05
CA GLU A 50 -4.47 -4.98 -6.95
C GLU A 50 -5.44 -5.92 -6.22
N LYS A 51 -4.93 -6.85 -5.41
CA LYS A 51 -5.77 -7.74 -4.61
C LYS A 51 -6.67 -6.94 -3.67
N ILE A 52 -6.14 -5.97 -2.94
CA ILE A 52 -6.93 -5.14 -2.01
C ILE A 52 -7.95 -4.31 -2.77
N LYS A 53 -7.56 -3.67 -3.88
CA LYS A 53 -8.45 -2.89 -4.73
C LYS A 53 -9.62 -3.71 -5.26
N ASN A 54 -9.35 -4.94 -5.72
CA ASN A 54 -10.38 -5.86 -6.19
C ASN A 54 -11.34 -6.27 -5.08
N VAL A 55 -10.85 -6.52 -3.85
CA VAL A 55 -11.72 -6.81 -2.69
C VAL A 55 -12.54 -5.59 -2.30
N ALA A 56 -11.91 -4.41 -2.24
CA ALA A 56 -12.54 -3.16 -1.86
C ALA A 56 -13.69 -2.78 -2.80
N SER A 57 -13.51 -3.00 -4.11
CA SER A 57 -14.49 -2.70 -5.16
C SER A 57 -15.60 -3.74 -5.30
N SER A 58 -15.52 -4.87 -4.58
CA SER A 58 -16.55 -5.91 -4.65
C SER A 58 -17.82 -5.53 -3.88
N ASN A 59 -18.95 -6.16 -4.26
CA ASN A 59 -20.26 -5.98 -3.60
C ASN A 59 -20.36 -6.68 -2.23
N LYS A 60 -19.24 -7.17 -1.69
CA LYS A 60 -19.17 -7.83 -0.39
C LYS A 60 -19.40 -6.83 0.75
N ASN A 61 -19.93 -7.31 1.88
CA ASN A 61 -20.03 -6.48 3.08
C ASN A 61 -18.66 -6.31 3.78
N PRO A 62 -18.50 -5.37 4.72
CA PRO A 62 -17.22 -5.14 5.41
C PRO A 62 -16.62 -6.39 6.07
N ASN A 63 -17.44 -7.27 6.65
CA ASN A 63 -16.96 -8.50 7.30
C ASN A 63 -16.34 -9.46 6.28
N GLU A 64 -16.98 -9.65 5.14
CA GLU A 64 -16.51 -10.51 4.06
C GLU A 64 -15.22 -9.95 3.41
N LYS A 65 -15.19 -8.63 3.16
CA LYS A 65 -13.99 -7.94 2.65
C LYS A 65 -12.80 -8.10 3.60
N PHE A 66 -13.03 -7.87 4.90
CA PHE A 66 -12.04 -8.10 5.95
C PHE A 66 -11.53 -9.54 5.96
N HIS A 67 -12.44 -10.52 5.89
CA HIS A 67 -12.07 -11.93 5.92
C HIS A 67 -11.18 -12.30 4.74
N GLU A 68 -11.51 -11.84 3.54
CA GLU A 68 -10.71 -12.11 2.34
C GLU A 68 -9.31 -11.49 2.43
N VAL A 69 -9.20 -10.22 2.85
CA VAL A 69 -7.90 -9.56 3.02
C VAL A 69 -7.09 -10.20 4.14
N SER A 70 -7.72 -10.56 5.25
CA SER A 70 -7.03 -11.22 6.38
C SER A 70 -6.48 -12.58 5.99
N LYS A 71 -7.25 -13.37 5.25
CA LYS A 71 -6.80 -14.67 4.72
C LYS A 71 -5.64 -14.50 3.74
N TYR A 72 -5.67 -13.45 2.91
CA TYR A 72 -4.55 -13.12 2.03
C TYR A 72 -3.30 -12.71 2.82
N ALA A 73 -3.42 -11.78 3.78
CA ALA A 73 -2.34 -11.32 4.64
C ALA A 73 -1.66 -12.47 5.42
N GLN A 74 -2.43 -13.44 5.90
CA GLN A 74 -1.90 -14.62 6.62
C GLN A 74 -0.92 -15.46 5.79
N ASN A 75 -1.13 -15.51 4.47
CA ASN A 75 -0.33 -16.30 3.53
C ASN A 75 0.68 -15.44 2.75
N TYR A 76 0.66 -14.11 2.95
CA TYR A 76 1.59 -13.19 2.31
C TYR A 76 3.01 -13.42 2.84
N LYS A 77 3.99 -13.46 1.93
CA LYS A 77 5.41 -13.66 2.25
C LYS A 77 6.15 -12.35 1.96
N PRO A 78 6.15 -11.38 2.89
CA PRO A 78 6.82 -10.11 2.67
C PRO A 78 8.35 -10.30 2.69
N THR A 79 9.05 -9.42 2.00
CA THR A 79 10.47 -9.17 2.26
C THR A 79 10.66 -8.40 3.57
N LYS A 80 11.88 -8.39 4.11
CA LYS A 80 12.20 -7.56 5.30
C LYS A 80 11.96 -6.07 5.05
N ASP A 81 12.29 -5.60 3.86
CA ASP A 81 12.10 -4.20 3.47
C ASP A 81 10.61 -3.84 3.41
N GLU A 82 9.76 -4.72 2.89
CA GLU A 82 8.30 -4.53 2.91
C GLU A 82 7.75 -4.48 4.35
N VAL A 83 8.22 -5.36 5.25
CA VAL A 83 7.81 -5.30 6.66
C VAL A 83 8.16 -3.94 7.26
N LYS A 84 9.36 -3.43 6.98
CA LYS A 84 9.78 -2.10 7.44
C LYS A 84 8.92 -0.99 6.83
N GLN A 85 8.72 -1.00 5.51
CA GLN A 85 7.89 0.00 4.81
C GLN A 85 6.45 0.00 5.30
N PHE A 86 5.86 -1.17 5.54
CA PHE A 86 4.52 -1.29 6.09
C PHE A 86 4.47 -0.78 7.53
N GLY A 87 5.48 -1.09 8.35
CA GLY A 87 5.63 -0.57 9.71
C GLY A 87 5.69 0.96 9.74
N ASP A 88 6.57 1.55 8.94
CA ASP A 88 6.70 3.01 8.80
C ASP A 88 5.38 3.65 8.36
N ALA A 89 4.67 3.02 7.41
CA ALA A 89 3.39 3.49 6.93
C ALA A 89 2.30 3.49 8.03
N ILE A 90 2.12 2.41 8.78
CA ILE A 90 1.09 2.35 9.83
C ILE A 90 1.41 3.29 11.00
N ILE A 91 2.70 3.49 11.33
CA ILE A 91 3.13 4.47 12.33
C ILE A 91 2.76 5.87 11.87
N LYS A 92 2.99 6.20 10.59
CA LYS A 92 2.62 7.50 10.03
C LYS A 92 1.10 7.72 10.07
N GLU A 93 0.29 6.74 9.66
CA GLU A 93 -1.17 6.84 9.69
C GLU A 93 -1.71 7.09 11.10
N TYR A 94 -1.09 6.49 12.11
CA TYR A 94 -1.43 6.72 13.52
C TYR A 94 -1.00 8.11 14.00
N LYS A 95 0.26 8.49 13.77
CA LYS A 95 0.80 9.81 14.17
C LYS A 95 0.02 10.97 13.54
N ASP A 96 -0.42 10.80 12.29
CA ASP A 96 -1.21 11.79 11.56
C ASP A 96 -2.71 11.75 11.92
N ARG A 97 -3.13 10.81 12.80
CA ARG A 97 -4.52 10.59 13.24
C ARG A 97 -5.50 10.31 12.08
N ASN A 98 -5.04 9.60 11.06
CA ASN A 98 -5.85 9.28 9.88
C ASN A 98 -6.45 7.87 9.92
N TYR A 99 -5.79 6.92 10.59
CA TYR A 99 -5.99 5.47 10.39
C TYR A 99 -7.42 4.91 10.58
N ILE A 100 -8.29 5.59 11.34
CA ILE A 100 -9.71 5.25 11.53
C ILE A 100 -10.64 6.46 11.36
N LYS A 101 -10.17 7.53 10.72
CA LYS A 101 -10.91 8.78 10.55
C LYS A 101 -12.09 8.63 9.59
N ASP A 102 -11.90 7.88 8.50
CA ASP A 102 -12.94 7.58 7.53
C ASP A 102 -12.99 6.06 7.28
N ILE A 103 -13.84 5.40 8.07
CA ILE A 103 -14.04 3.95 7.99
C ILE A 103 -14.85 3.51 6.75
N SER A 104 -15.45 4.45 6.02
CA SER A 104 -16.27 4.16 4.84
C SER A 104 -15.44 3.93 3.58
N THR A 105 -14.20 4.42 3.56
CA THR A 105 -13.26 4.21 2.46
C THR A 105 -12.65 2.80 2.54
N HIS A 106 -13.32 1.83 1.90
CA HIS A 106 -12.95 0.40 1.96
C HIS A 106 -11.49 0.12 1.58
N GLU A 107 -11.00 0.67 0.47
CA GLU A 107 -9.64 0.39 -0.01
C GLU A 107 -8.59 0.87 1.01
N TYR A 108 -8.80 2.06 1.57
CA TYR A 108 -7.95 2.63 2.60
C TYR A 108 -7.92 1.75 3.86
N MET A 109 -9.10 1.41 4.40
CA MET A 109 -9.19 0.59 5.61
C MET A 109 -8.59 -0.81 5.40
N LEU A 110 -8.89 -1.44 4.27
CA LEU A 110 -8.36 -2.76 3.96
C LEU A 110 -6.83 -2.73 3.73
N THR A 111 -6.30 -1.65 3.17
CA THR A 111 -4.84 -1.44 3.04
C THR A 111 -4.18 -1.36 4.41
N ASN A 112 -4.74 -0.57 5.33
CA ASN A 112 -4.22 -0.44 6.69
C ASN A 112 -4.27 -1.77 7.45
N ILE A 113 -5.40 -2.49 7.36
CA ILE A 113 -5.58 -3.83 7.95
C ILE A 113 -4.56 -4.84 7.40
N PHE A 114 -4.35 -4.84 6.08
CA PHE A 114 -3.38 -5.72 5.43
C PHE A 114 -1.96 -5.43 5.95
N LYS A 115 -1.51 -4.18 5.87
CA LYS A 115 -0.16 -3.77 6.27
C LYS A 115 0.10 -4.10 7.73
N SER A 116 -0.80 -3.74 8.65
CA SER A 116 -0.61 -3.98 10.07
C SER A 116 -0.58 -5.47 10.42
N GLN A 117 -1.43 -6.28 9.78
CA GLN A 117 -1.42 -7.72 9.99
C GLN A 117 -0.15 -8.39 9.43
N VAL A 118 0.36 -7.92 8.29
CA VAL A 118 1.63 -8.40 7.74
C VAL A 118 2.78 -8.04 8.68
N VAL A 119 2.81 -6.83 9.24
CA VAL A 119 3.86 -6.40 10.19
C VAL A 119 3.84 -7.24 11.46
N ASP A 120 2.71 -7.35 12.15
CA ASP A 120 2.57 -8.14 13.41
C ASP A 120 3.10 -9.57 13.25
N ARG A 121 2.81 -10.19 12.11
CA ARG A 121 3.18 -11.59 11.85
C ARG A 121 4.65 -11.79 11.50
N ASN A 122 5.32 -10.79 10.95
CA ASN A 122 6.62 -10.97 10.31
C ASN A 122 7.76 -10.17 10.96
N THR A 123 7.46 -9.18 11.80
CA THR A 123 8.52 -8.48 12.55
C THR A 123 8.97 -9.28 13.78
N SER A 124 10.27 -9.28 14.03
CA SER A 124 10.87 -9.78 15.28
C SER A 124 11.03 -8.69 16.34
N GLU A 125 10.85 -7.42 15.97
CA GLU A 125 10.98 -6.29 16.87
C GLU A 125 9.72 -6.18 17.74
N LYS A 126 9.84 -6.54 19.02
CA LYS A 126 8.70 -6.56 19.94
C LYS A 126 7.91 -5.24 19.96
N PRO A 127 8.55 -4.04 20.06
CA PRO A 127 7.79 -2.78 20.06
C PRO A 127 6.98 -2.56 18.78
N LEU A 128 7.56 -2.83 17.60
CA LEU A 128 6.85 -2.70 16.33
C LEU A 128 5.72 -3.72 16.21
N LYS A 129 5.94 -4.94 16.72
CA LYS A 129 4.91 -5.99 16.76
C LYS A 129 3.72 -5.58 17.61
N ASP A 130 3.97 -5.14 18.84
CA ASP A 130 2.93 -4.70 19.77
C ASP A 130 2.13 -3.54 19.15
N PHE A 131 2.83 -2.54 18.59
CA PHE A 131 2.20 -1.43 17.87
C PHE A 131 1.29 -1.92 16.73
N ALA A 132 1.81 -2.80 15.86
CA ALA A 132 1.08 -3.30 14.71
C ALA A 132 -0.14 -4.14 15.10
N PHE A 133 -0.05 -4.89 16.19
CA PHE A 133 -1.16 -5.66 16.74
C PHE A 133 -2.30 -4.74 17.18
N ASP A 134 -2.03 -3.74 18.01
CA ASP A 134 -3.06 -2.81 18.52
C ASP A 134 -3.66 -1.96 17.38
N PHE A 135 -2.84 -1.50 16.45
CA PHE A 135 -3.29 -0.81 15.24
C PHE A 135 -4.24 -1.68 14.40
N TRP A 136 -3.89 -2.96 14.20
CA TRP A 136 -4.71 -3.92 13.47
C TRP A 136 -6.04 -4.18 14.17
N GLN A 137 -6.04 -4.31 15.50
CA GLN A 137 -7.23 -4.50 16.31
C GLN A 137 -8.19 -3.31 16.14
N ASN A 138 -7.70 -2.09 16.31
CA ASN A 138 -8.53 -0.90 16.12
C ASN A 138 -9.06 -0.79 14.70
N SER A 139 -8.18 -0.98 13.70
CA SER A 139 -8.55 -0.89 12.28
C SER A 139 -9.65 -1.90 11.93
N LYS A 140 -9.52 -3.17 12.35
CA LYS A 140 -10.51 -4.21 12.01
C LYS A 140 -11.85 -4.04 12.72
N TYR A 141 -11.86 -3.64 14.00
CA TYR A 141 -13.12 -3.55 14.74
C TYR A 141 -13.91 -2.29 14.37
N ASN A 142 -13.23 -1.18 14.10
CA ASN A 142 -13.86 0.03 13.57
C ASN A 142 -14.39 -0.18 12.15
N TYR A 143 -13.60 -0.78 11.24
CA TYR A 143 -14.03 -1.06 9.87
C TYR A 143 -15.26 -1.99 9.81
N ARG A 144 -15.34 -2.96 10.72
CA ARG A 144 -16.46 -3.91 10.81
C ARG A 144 -17.64 -3.40 11.64
N ALA A 145 -17.58 -2.14 12.09
CA ALA A 145 -18.58 -1.50 12.96
C ALA A 145 -18.87 -2.27 14.27
N VAL A 146 -17.87 -3.00 14.78
CA VAL A 146 -17.93 -3.65 16.10
C VAL A 146 -17.56 -2.66 17.20
N GLU A 147 -16.67 -1.72 16.87
CA GLU A 147 -16.22 -0.63 17.75
C GLU A 147 -16.35 0.70 17.01
N ASN A 148 -16.15 1.80 17.74
CA ASN A 148 -16.05 3.14 17.16
C ASN A 148 -14.80 3.87 17.69
N ALA A 149 -14.46 4.99 17.06
CA ALA A 149 -13.23 5.72 17.34
C ALA A 149 -13.09 6.21 18.79
N THR A 150 -14.21 6.31 19.52
CA THR A 150 -14.24 6.79 20.91
C THR A 150 -14.51 5.69 21.93
N SER A 151 -14.59 4.43 21.50
CA SER A 151 -14.86 3.33 22.42
C SER A 151 -13.69 3.10 23.37
N GLY A 152 -13.99 2.62 24.59
CA GLY A 152 -12.96 2.33 25.58
C GLY A 152 -11.90 1.35 25.07
N THR A 153 -12.30 0.37 24.27
CA THR A 153 -11.38 -0.58 23.60
C THR A 153 -10.44 0.15 22.64
N THR A 154 -10.98 1.02 21.77
CA THR A 154 -10.18 1.78 20.81
C THR A 154 -9.14 2.64 21.53
N VAL A 155 -9.57 3.42 22.52
CA VAL A 155 -8.70 4.31 23.30
C VAL A 155 -7.66 3.52 24.09
N ALA A 156 -8.03 2.37 24.68
CA ALA A 156 -7.09 1.53 25.40
C ALA A 156 -5.97 1.00 24.49
N ASN A 157 -6.29 0.59 23.27
CA ASN A 157 -5.31 0.16 22.27
C ASN A 157 -4.43 1.35 21.80
N GLU A 158 -4.99 2.56 21.65
CA GLU A 158 -4.20 3.77 21.35
C GLU A 158 -3.16 4.06 22.43
N HIS A 159 -3.53 3.92 23.71
CA HIS A 159 -2.56 4.02 24.80
C HIS A 159 -1.45 2.96 24.75
N GLN A 160 -1.71 1.76 24.24
CA GLN A 160 -0.65 0.75 24.03
C GLN A 160 0.21 1.08 22.82
N MET A 161 -0.37 1.58 21.73
CA MET A 161 0.36 2.10 20.58
C MET A 161 1.31 3.23 20.98
N ASP A 162 0.89 4.18 21.81
CA ASP A 162 1.75 5.25 22.34
C ASP A 162 2.94 4.69 23.13
N LYS A 163 2.72 3.69 23.99
CA LYS A 163 3.80 3.03 24.74
C LYS A 163 4.77 2.34 23.81
N ALA A 164 4.27 1.62 22.81
CA ALA A 164 5.10 0.92 21.84
C ALA A 164 5.94 1.91 21.02
N LEU A 165 5.36 3.02 20.54
CA LEU A 165 6.09 4.08 19.83
C LEU A 165 7.22 4.69 20.66
N ASN A 166 6.99 4.91 21.95
CA ASN A 166 8.03 5.41 22.86
C ASN A 166 9.20 4.44 23.04
N MET A 167 9.01 3.15 22.75
CA MET A 167 10.06 2.14 22.79
C MET A 167 10.75 1.96 21.43
N ILE A 168 10.08 2.28 20.32
CA ILE A 168 10.66 2.28 18.96
C ILE A 168 11.64 3.45 18.76
N ASN A 169 11.34 4.62 19.33
CA ASN A 169 12.16 5.82 19.15
C ASN A 169 13.36 5.91 20.12
N LYS A 170 13.61 4.87 20.93
CA LYS A 170 14.73 4.79 21.88
C LYS A 170 15.89 4.02 21.30
#